data_AF-A0A354YT30-F1
#
_entry.id   AF-A0A354YT30-F1
#
_cell.length_a   1.000
_cell.length_b   1.000
_cell.length_c   1.000
_cell.angle_alpha   90.00
_cell.angle_beta   90.00
_cell.angle_gamma   90.00
#
_symmetry.space_group_name_H-M   'P 1'
#
loop_
_entity.id
_entity.type
_entity.pdbx_description
1 polymer ?
#
loop_
_entity_poly.entity_id
_entity_poly.type
_entity_poly.pdbx_seq_one_letter_code
_entity_poly.pdbx_strand_id
1 'polypeptide(L)' 'MKVALLSPIAWRTPPRHYGPWERVVSLIAEGLVKKGIDVTLFAT' A
#
# COMPACT_ATOMS: atom_id res chain seq x y z
N MET A 1 -8.99 13.42 -6.77
CA MET A 1 -8.18 13.39 -5.53
C MET A 1 -6.94 12.56 -5.80
N LYS A 2 -5.76 12.98 -5.33
CA LYS A 2 -4.49 12.23 -5.45
C LYS A 2 -4.01 11.84 -4.06
N VAL A 3 -3.60 10.59 -3.88
CA VAL A 3 -3.16 10.05 -2.59
C VAL A 3 -1.77 9.44 -2.72
N ALA A 4 -0.84 9.89 -1.87
CA ALA A 4 0.46 9.26 -1.71
C ALA A 4 0.45 8.38 -0.46
N LEU A 5 0.78 7.10 -0.62
CA LEU A 5 0.94 6.15 0.48
C LEU A 5 2.42 5.87 0.68
N LEU A 6 2.90 6.05 1.92
CA LEU A 6 4.24 5.65 2.32
C LEU A 6 4.13 4.34 3.11
N SER A 7 4.71 3.28 2.58
CA SER A 7 4.70 1.98 3.24
C SER A 7 5.78 1.91 4.33
N PRO A 8 5.60 1.07 5.38
CA PRO A 8 6.65 0.79 6.34
C PRO A 8 7.93 0.27 5.67
N ILE A 9 9.08 0.61 6.25
CA ILE A 9 10.40 0.24 5.72
C ILE A 9 10.79 -1.22 5.95
N ALA A 10 10.08 -1.92 6.84
CA ALA A 10 10.48 -3.24 7.34
C ALA A 10 10.44 -4.32 6.25
N TRP A 11 9.37 -4.37 5.45
CA TRP A 11 9.21 -5.36 4.39
C TRP A 11 8.63 -4.75 3.12
N ARG A 12 8.82 -5.47 2.01
CA ARG A 12 8.20 -5.09 0.73
C ARG A 12 6.67 -5.08 0.82
N THR A 13 6.03 -4.26 -0.01
CA THR A 13 4.57 -4.21 -0.14
C THR A 13 4.10 -4.73 -1.50
N PRO A 14 3.25 -5.78 -1.58
CA PRO A 14 2.71 -6.58 -0.49
C PRO A 14 3.74 -7.56 0.12
N PRO A 15 3.58 -7.95 1.39
CA PRO A 15 4.53 -8.79 2.10
C PRO A 15 4.44 -10.24 1.63
N ARG A 16 5.60 -10.91 1.53
CA ARG A 16 5.71 -12.36 1.26
C ARG A 16 5.62 -13.20 2.55
N HIS A 17 6.05 -12.64 3.68
CA HIS A 17 6.02 -13.25 5.00
C HIS A 17 5.03 -12.53 5.91
N TYR A 18 5.15 -12.69 7.22
CA TYR A 18 4.33 -11.99 8.19
C TYR A 18 4.67 -10.48 8.20
N GLY A 19 3.94 -9.70 7.40
CA GLY A 19 4.01 -8.23 7.33
C GLY A 19 2.61 -7.62 7.51
N PRO A 20 2.09 -7.53 8.75
CA PRO A 20 0.71 -7.08 8.97
C PRO A 20 0.48 -5.66 8.46
N TRP A 21 1.45 -4.77 8.65
CA TRP A 21 1.35 -3.36 8.25
C TRP A 21 1.41 -3.19 6.73
N GLU A 22 2.35 -3.86 6.06
CA GLU A 22 2.46 -3.83 4.59
C GLU A 22 1.22 -4.46 3.94
N ARG A 23 0.61 -5.47 4.57
CA ARG A 23 -0.66 -6.02 4.10
C ARG A 23 -1.78 -5.00 4.18
N VAL A 24 -1.90 -4.25 5.27
CA VAL A 24 -2.88 -3.16 5.38
C VAL A 24 -2.66 -2.10 4.31
N VAL A 25 -1.42 -1.69 4.06
CA VAL A 25 -1.10 -0.72 2.99
C VAL A 25 -1.52 -1.24 1.62
N SER A 26 -1.25 -2.51 1.30
CA SER A 26 -1.70 -3.14 0.04
C SER A 26 -3.22 -3.11 -0.09
N LEU A 27 -3.95 -3.49 0.97
CA LEU A 27 -5.41 -3.51 0.97
C LEU A 27 -6.00 -2.10 0.76
N ILE A 28 -5.42 -1.09 1.40
CA ILE A 28 -5.84 0.30 1.24
C ILE A 28 -5.55 0.77 -0.18
N ALA A 29 -4.33 0.55 -0.69
CA ALA A 29 -3.94 0.96 -2.04
C ALA A 29 -4.87 0.36 -3.10
N GLU A 30 -5.10 -0.95 -3.05
CA GLU A 30 -6.01 -1.65 -3.96
C GLU A 30 -7.45 -1.15 -3.83
N GLY A 31 -7.94 -0.92 -2.61
CA GLY A 31 -9.28 -0.42 -2.36
C GLY A 31 -9.50 0.99 -2.92
N LEU A 32 -8.50 1.87 -2.79
CA LEU A 32 -8.55 3.23 -3.33
C LEU A 32 -8.52 3.23 -4.86
N VAL A 33 -7.64 2.41 -5.47
CA VAL A 33 -7.59 2.25 -6.93
C VAL A 33 -8.91 1.72 -7.48
N LYS A 34 -9.52 0.73 -6.83
CA LYS A 34 -10.86 0.20 -7.20
C LYS A 34 -11.97 1.26 -7.15
N LYS A 35 -11.80 2.31 -6.35
CA LYS A 35 -12.72 3.47 -6.28
C LYS A 35 -12.39 4.57 -7.29
N GLY A 36 -11.43 4.36 -8.19
CA GLY A 36 -11.02 5.34 -9.20
C GLY A 36 -10.15 6.48 -8.65
N ILE A 37 -9.52 6.29 -7.50
CA ILE A 37 -8.61 7.29 -6.92
C ILE A 37 -7.20 7.07 -7.46
N ASP A 38 -6.53 8.17 -7.83
CA ASP A 38 -5.12 8.18 -8.25
C ASP A 38 -4.21 8.00 -7.03
N VAL A 39 -3.55 6.84 -6.94
CA VAL A 39 -2.71 6.44 -5.82
C VAL A 39 -1.28 6.23 -6.28
N THR A 40 -0.33 6.84 -5.57
CA THR A 40 1.10 6.54 -5.68
C THR A 40 1.57 5.87 -4.39
N LEU A 41 2.14 4.67 -4.49
CA LEU A 41 2.68 3.93 -3.35
C LEU A 41 4.22 3.97 -3.37
N PHE A 42 4.81 4.46 -2.29
CA PHE A 42 6.24 4.43 -2.03
C PHE A 42 6.53 3.26 -1.08
N ALA A 43 7.21 2.25 -1.59
CA ALA A 43 7.54 1.02 -0.85
C ALA A 43 8.88 0.44 -1.32
N THR A 44 9.45 -0.46 -0.51
CA THR A 44 10.60 -1.30 -0.87
C THR A 44 10.18 -2.62 -1.52
#